data_AF-A0A7Y2G2I8-F1
#
_entry.id   AF-A0A7Y2G2I8-F1
#
_cell.length_a   1.000
_cell.length_b   1.000
_cell.length_c   1.000
_cell.angle_alpha   90.00
_cell.angle_beta   90.00
_cell.angle_gamma   90.00
#
_symmetry.space_group_name_H-M   'P 1'
#
loop_
_entity.id
_entity.type
_entity.pdbx_description
1 polymer ?
#
loop_
_entity_poly.entity_id
_entity_poly.type
_entity_poly.pdbx_seq_one_letter_code
_entity_poly.pdbx_strand_id
1 'polypeptide(L)'
;MHVFDRALVILPPAALAVVAALLLVSCSGDVGDRGGPSAGMTLPDGFTATLFAEGLVTPRHIAVNANGDVYVAIRAGQSKFVASDEPGAITALRDNGGDGVADEAV
;
A
#
# COMPACT_ATOMS: atom_id res chain seq x y z
N MET A 1 -8.25 -18.78 42.69
CA MET A 1 -6.90 -19.37 42.71
C MET A 1 -6.67 -20.07 41.38
N HIS A 2 -6.29 -19.34 40.33
CA HIS A 2 -5.87 -19.93 39.05
C HIS A 2 -4.35 -19.93 39.04
N VAL A 3 -3.77 -21.08 39.37
CA VAL A 3 -2.33 -21.32 39.24
C VAL A 3 -2.07 -21.37 37.73
N PHE A 4 -1.40 -20.34 37.21
CA PHE A 4 -0.86 -20.35 35.85
C PHE A 4 0.23 -21.41 35.80
N ASP A 5 -0.10 -22.55 35.24
CA ASP A 5 0.86 -23.59 34.90
C ASP A 5 1.74 -23.05 33.76
N ARG A 6 2.90 -22.52 34.12
CA ARG A 6 3.89 -22.03 33.15
C ARG A 6 4.60 -23.25 32.58
N ALA A 7 4.03 -23.83 31.53
CA ALA A 7 4.72 -24.80 30.71
C ALA A 7 5.96 -24.14 30.08
N LEU A 8 7.12 -24.35 30.69
CA LEU A 8 8.42 -24.01 30.12
C LEU A 8 8.67 -25.01 28.98
N VAL A 9 8.34 -24.63 27.75
CA VAL A 9 8.66 -25.42 26.56
C VAL A 9 10.17 -25.34 26.33
N ILE A 10 10.90 -26.38 26.73
CA ILE A 10 12.33 -26.53 26.43
C ILE A 10 12.44 -26.90 24.94
N LEU A 11 12.48 -25.89 24.07
CA LEU A 11 12.75 -26.11 22.65
C LEU A 11 14.20 -26.58 22.50
N PRO A 12 14.45 -27.68 21.76
CA PRO A 12 15.82 -28.11 21.47
C PRO A 12 16.56 -26.99 20.72
N PRO A 13 17.89 -26.88 20.87
CA PRO A 13 18.68 -25.79 20.26
C PRO A 13 18.49 -25.72 18.74
N ALA A 14 18.20 -26.85 18.08
CA ALA A 14 17.85 -26.91 16.66
C ALA A 14 16.54 -26.16 16.32
N ALA A 15 15.52 -26.22 17.17
CA ALA A 15 14.25 -25.54 16.92
C ALA A 15 14.37 -24.02 17.12
N LEU A 16 15.23 -23.56 18.04
CA LEU A 16 15.53 -22.14 18.20
C LEU A 16 16.27 -21.56 16.98
N ALA A 17 17.20 -22.34 16.40
CA ALA A 17 17.92 -21.95 15.18
C ALA A 17 16.98 -21.83 13.96
N VAL A 18 16.00 -22.73 13.83
CA VAL A 18 15.00 -22.69 12.76
C VAL A 18 14.10 -21.46 12.87
N VAL A 19 13.61 -21.13 14.09
CA VAL A 19 12.81 -19.92 14.32
C VAL A 19 13.60 -18.64 14.03
N ALA A 20 14.88 -18.59 14.41
CA ALA A 20 15.76 -17.46 14.09
C ALA A 20 16.01 -17.31 12.57
N ALA A 21 16.18 -18.42 11.84
CA ALA A 21 16.34 -18.40 10.39
C ALA A 21 15.07 -17.94 9.66
N LEU A 22 13.89 -18.35 10.13
CA LEU A 22 12.60 -17.89 9.62
C LEU A 22 12.38 -16.39 9.83
N LEU A 23 12.84 -15.83 10.95
CA LEU A 23 12.74 -14.39 11.22
C LEU A 23 13.67 -13.55 10.33
N LEU A 24 14.86 -14.06 10.01
CA LEU A 24 15.83 -13.35 9.15
C LEU A 24 15.41 -13.29 7.68
N VAL A 25 14.59 -14.25 7.20
CA VAL A 25 14.03 -14.25 5.84
C VAL A 25 12.97 -13.16 5.62
N SER A 26 12.39 -12.61 6.69
CA SER A 26 11.28 -11.66 6.59
C SER A 26 11.71 -10.20 6.32
N CYS A 27 13.02 -9.91 6.25
CA CYS A 27 13.53 -8.54 6.12
C CYS A 27 13.90 -8.13 4.68
N SER A 28 13.70 -9.00 3.70
CA SER A 28 13.93 -8.67 2.29
C SER A 28 12.71 -7.99 1.70
N GLY A 29 12.40 -6.78 2.18
CA GLY A 29 11.58 -5.85 1.42
C GLY A 29 12.41 -5.40 0.21
N ASP A 30 12.01 -5.83 -0.98
CA ASP A 30 12.62 -5.40 -2.22
C ASP A 30 12.51 -3.86 -2.31
N VAL A 31 13.64 -3.15 -2.23
CA VAL A 31 13.66 -1.73 -2.58
C VAL A 31 13.67 -1.71 -4.10
N GLY A 32 12.48 -1.86 -4.67
CA GLY A 32 12.24 -1.78 -6.10
C GLY A 32 12.96 -0.58 -6.69
N ASP A 33 13.72 -0.86 -7.74
CA ASP A 33 14.41 0.10 -8.59
C ASP A 33 13.59 1.39 -8.75
N ARG A 34 14.08 2.52 -8.20
CA ARG A 34 13.42 3.84 -8.28
C ARG A 34 13.57 4.46 -9.68
N GLY A 35 13.58 3.64 -10.72
CA GLY A 35 13.68 4.00 -12.13
C GLY A 35 12.46 3.59 -12.95
N GLY A 36 11.29 3.37 -12.31
CA GLY A 36 10.03 3.14 -13.02
C GLY A 36 9.65 4.34 -13.91
N PRO A 37 8.93 4.11 -15.03
CA PRO A 37 8.61 5.17 -15.99
C PRO A 37 7.90 6.31 -15.27
N SER A 38 8.54 7.48 -15.25
CA SER A 38 7.96 8.72 -14.74
C SER A 38 6.64 8.92 -15.47
N ALA A 39 5.50 8.60 -14.86
CA ALA A 39 4.18 8.33 -15.46
C ALA A 39 3.76 9.24 -16.64
N GLY A 40 4.45 9.14 -17.79
CA GLY A 40 4.45 10.13 -18.87
C GLY A 40 4.97 11.55 -18.55
N MET A 41 5.67 11.81 -17.44
CA MET A 41 6.00 13.18 -16.97
C MET A 41 7.50 13.41 -16.77
N THR A 42 7.99 14.61 -17.09
CA THR A 42 9.36 15.04 -16.77
C THR A 42 9.46 15.46 -15.31
N LEU A 43 10.41 14.88 -14.59
CA LEU A 43 10.67 15.17 -13.17
C LEU A 43 12.03 15.86 -13.00
N PRO A 44 12.20 16.72 -11.97
CA PRO A 44 13.51 17.22 -11.59
C PRO A 44 14.44 16.09 -11.14
N ASP A 45 15.75 16.34 -11.22
CA ASP A 45 16.75 15.39 -10.76
C ASP A 45 16.52 14.99 -9.28
N GLY A 46 16.64 13.69 -9.01
CA GLY A 46 16.43 13.12 -7.67
C GLY A 46 14.97 12.77 -7.34
N PHE A 47 14.03 12.97 -8.27
CA PHE A 47 12.63 12.55 -8.11
C PHE A 47 12.28 11.36 -9.01
N THR A 48 11.40 10.50 -8.50
CA THR A 48 10.77 9.39 -9.23
C THR A 48 9.26 9.45 -9.00
N ALA A 49 8.48 9.10 -10.02
CA ALA A 49 7.03 8.94 -9.90
C ALA A 49 6.61 7.64 -10.58
N THR A 50 5.70 6.91 -9.94
CA THR A 50 5.08 5.69 -10.45
C THR A 50 3.57 5.89 -10.59
N LEU A 51 2.92 5.04 -11.37
CA LEU A 51 1.46 5.03 -11.47
C LEU A 51 0.89 4.24 -10.29
N PHE A 52 0.20 4.92 -9.38
CA PHE A 52 -0.44 4.28 -8.23
C PHE A 52 -1.78 3.61 -8.60
N ALA A 53 -2.63 4.31 -9.36
CA ALA A 53 -3.92 3.81 -9.82
C ALA A 53 -4.39 4.54 -11.09
N GLU A 54 -5.23 3.89 -11.89
CA GLU A 54 -5.85 4.45 -13.10
C GLU A 54 -7.38 4.24 -13.12
N GLY A 55 -8.06 4.77 -14.14
CA GLY A 55 -9.50 4.53 -14.35
C GLY A 55 -10.46 5.36 -13.47
N LEU A 56 -9.95 6.26 -12.62
CA LEU A 56 -10.78 7.14 -11.79
C LEU A 56 -11.48 8.23 -12.61
N VAL A 57 -12.76 8.47 -12.32
CA VAL A 57 -13.54 9.52 -12.96
C VAL A 57 -13.41 10.82 -12.17
N THR A 58 -12.74 11.83 -12.72
CA THR A 58 -12.58 13.16 -12.10
C THR A 58 -12.00 13.19 -10.66
N PRO A 59 -10.87 12.50 -10.40
CA PRO A 59 -10.26 12.47 -9.07
C PRO A 59 -9.81 13.86 -8.62
N ARG A 60 -9.94 14.13 -7.31
CA ARG A 60 -9.57 15.41 -6.68
C ARG A 60 -8.66 15.21 -5.49
N HIS A 61 -9.11 15.61 -4.30
CA HIS A 61 -8.31 15.55 -3.07
C HIS A 61 -8.05 14.10 -2.70
N ILE A 62 -6.88 13.87 -2.11
CA ILE A 62 -6.48 12.58 -1.60
C ILE A 62 -6.08 12.69 -0.13
N ALA A 63 -6.25 11.60 0.62
CA ALA A 63 -5.70 11.42 1.95
C ALA A 63 -5.13 10.00 2.07
N VAL A 64 -3.98 9.85 2.72
CA VAL A 64 -3.27 8.57 2.83
C VAL A 64 -3.36 8.07 4.26
N ASN A 65 -3.81 6.82 4.43
CA ASN A 65 -3.81 6.10 5.69
C ASN A 65 -2.40 5.63 6.03
N ALA A 66 -2.11 5.43 7.33
CA ALA A 66 -0.87 4.83 7.80
C ALA A 66 -0.61 3.42 7.22
N ASN A 67 -1.68 2.70 6.85
CA ASN A 67 -1.58 1.36 6.25
C ASN A 67 -1.35 1.38 4.73
N GLY A 68 -1.22 2.55 4.10
CA GLY A 68 -1.01 2.67 2.64
C GLY A 68 -2.28 2.91 1.82
N ASP A 69 -3.48 2.67 2.39
CA ASP A 69 -4.74 2.98 1.69
C ASP A 69 -4.82 4.48 1.31
N VAL A 70 -5.24 4.76 0.09
CA VAL A 70 -5.44 6.13 -0.43
C VAL A 70 -6.92 6.39 -0.63
N TYR A 71 -7.46 7.36 0.10
CA TYR A 71 -8.83 7.84 -0.08
C TYR A 71 -8.85 8.95 -1.13
N VAL A 72 -9.70 8.83 -2.15
CA VAL A 72 -9.82 9.79 -3.24
C VAL A 72 -11.23 10.37 -3.28
N ALA A 73 -11.32 11.70 -3.27
CA ALA A 73 -12.58 12.39 -3.52
C ALA A 73 -12.88 12.44 -5.02
N ILE A 74 -14.01 11.87 -5.40
CA ILE A 74 -14.59 11.91 -6.74
C ILE A 74 -15.60 13.04 -6.81
N ARG A 75 -15.45 13.93 -7.79
CA ARG A 75 -16.31 15.11 -7.92
C ARG A 75 -17.56 14.77 -8.75
N ALA A 76 -18.73 15.12 -8.22
CA ALA A 76 -19.97 15.07 -8.99
C ALA A 76 -19.97 16.07 -10.15
N GLY A 77 -20.64 15.70 -11.25
CA GLY A 77 -21.03 16.63 -12.31
C GLY A 77 -19.90 17.02 -13.26
N GLN A 78 -20.11 18.13 -13.97
CA GLN A 78 -19.26 18.53 -15.09
C GLN A 78 -17.89 19.02 -14.58
N SER A 79 -16.82 18.27 -14.82
CA SER A 79 -15.46 18.82 -14.75
C SER A 79 -15.12 19.54 -16.05
N LYS A 80 -14.15 20.47 -16.00
CA LYS A 80 -13.75 21.27 -17.17
C LYS A 80 -13.21 20.42 -18.33
N PHE A 81 -12.82 19.17 -18.05
CA PHE A 81 -12.13 18.29 -18.99
C PHE A 81 -12.91 17.00 -19.28
N VAL A 82 -13.68 16.52 -18.29
CA VAL A 82 -14.51 15.32 -18.39
C VAL A 82 -15.84 15.55 -17.67
N ALA A 83 -16.93 15.51 -18.42
CA ALA A 83 -18.27 15.48 -17.88
C ALA A 83 -18.54 14.11 -17.26
N SER A 84 -19.11 14.07 -16.06
CA SER A 84 -19.63 12.86 -15.46
C SER A 84 -21.00 13.15 -14.87
N ASP A 85 -21.94 12.24 -15.11
CA ASP A 85 -23.27 12.25 -14.48
C ASP A 85 -23.28 11.46 -13.17
N GLU A 86 -22.13 10.88 -12.78
CA GLU A 86 -21.99 10.15 -11.54
C GLU A 86 -22.06 11.10 -10.32
N PRO A 87 -22.70 10.66 -9.23
CA PRO A 87 -22.66 11.39 -7.98
C PRO A 87 -21.23 11.45 -7.42
N GLY A 88 -20.96 12.48 -6.64
CA GLY A 88 -19.68 12.60 -5.93
C GLY A 88 -19.56 11.50 -4.89
N ALA A 89 -18.36 10.96 -4.74
CA ALA A 89 -18.09 9.85 -3.85
C ALA A 89 -16.71 9.98 -3.21
N ILE A 90 -16.46 9.21 -2.16
CA ILE A 90 -15.11 8.90 -1.69
C ILE A 90 -14.88 7.44 -2.03
N THR A 91 -13.80 7.14 -2.76
CA THR A 91 -13.36 5.77 -2.99
C THR A 91 -12.09 5.53 -2.18
N ALA A 92 -11.94 4.34 -1.62
CA ALA A 92 -10.68 3.90 -1.05
C ALA A 92 -9.92 3.08 -2.09
N LEU A 93 -8.62 3.31 -2.21
CA LEU A 93 -7.71 2.52 -3.05
C LEU A 93 -6.76 1.79 -2.12
N ARG A 94 -6.76 0.47 -2.18
CA ARG A 94 -6.01 -0.39 -1.25
C ARG A 94 -4.80 -0.99 -1.93
N ASP A 95 -3.64 -0.82 -1.29
CA ASP A 95 -2.39 -1.50 -1.60
C ASP A 95 -2.14 -2.54 -0.49
N ASN A 96 -2.47 -3.80 -0.76
CA ASN A 96 -2.28 -4.89 0.19
C ASN A 96 -0.83 -5.39 0.20
N GLY A 97 -0.09 -5.17 -0.89
CA GLY A 97 1.28 -5.66 -1.08
C GLY A 97 2.36 -4.72 -0.54
N GLY A 98 2.03 -3.45 -0.33
CA GLY A 98 2.97 -2.39 0.03
C GLY A 98 3.93 -2.04 -1.11
N ASP A 99 3.57 -2.34 -2.36
CA ASP A 99 4.43 -2.10 -3.54
C ASP A 99 4.23 -0.71 -4.15
N GLY A 100 3.30 0.09 -3.59
CA GLY A 100 2.98 1.42 -4.08
C GLY A 100 2.08 1.41 -5.31
N VAL A 101 1.32 0.34 -5.53
CA VAL A 101 0.26 0.22 -6.55
C VAL A 101 -1.02 -0.24 -5.86
N ALA A 102 -2.17 0.35 -6.23
CA ALA A 102 -3.45 -0.08 -5.71
C ALA A 102 -3.89 -1.40 -6.36
N ASP A 103 -4.24 -2.39 -5.55
CA ASP A 103 -4.80 -3.67 -5.97
C ASP A 103 -6.31 -3.57 -6.27
N GLU A 104 -7.02 -2.78 -5.46
CA GLU A 104 -8.48 -2.69 -5.53
C GLU A 104 -9.02 -1.33 -5.11
N ALA A 105 -10.19 -0.99 -5.66
CA ALA A 105 -11.02 0.11 -5.20
C ALA A 105 -12.15 -0.43 -4.31
N VAL A 106 -12.29 0.15 -3.11
CA VAL A 106 -13.25 -0.22 -2.07
C VAL A 106 -14.20 0.94 -1.76
#